data_AF-A0A2V2BSZ8-F1
#
_entry.id   AF-A0A2V2BSZ8-F1
#
_cell.length_a   1.000
_cell.length_b   1.000
_cell.length_c   1.000
_cell.angle_alpha   90.00
_cell.angle_beta   90.00
_cell.angle_gamma   90.00
#
_symmetry.space_group_name_H-M   'P 1'
#
loop_
_entity.id
_entity.type
_entity.pdbx_description
1 polymer ?
#
loop_
_entity_poly.entity_id
_entity_poly.type
_entity_poly.pdbx_seq_one_letter_code
_entity_poly.pdbx_strand_id
1 'polypeptide(L)'
;MSKEEIKDIKKLKRYIFEIFDCENIDLAKNKLNELKKITKDMKNVISRILNEFIKPYFKNLTYAIENRNIAFTSNKIENLFQKVFPKSIKKRMKTKYGVLNRFELKLEYWNDNNKV
;
A
#
# COMPACT_ATOMS: atom_id res chain seq x y z
N MET A 1 13.99 -5.03 -20.39
CA MET A 1 14.50 -4.25 -19.24
C MET A 1 15.95 -4.61 -19.05
N SER A 2 16.87 -3.66 -19.16
CA SER A 2 18.31 -3.90 -19.05
C SER A 2 18.72 -4.24 -17.61
N LYS A 3 19.92 -4.79 -17.43
CA LYS A 3 20.47 -5.07 -16.10
C LYS A 3 20.69 -3.78 -15.31
N GLU A 4 21.08 -2.68 -15.97
CA GLU A 4 21.18 -1.36 -15.36
C GLU A 4 19.81 -0.87 -14.85
N GLU A 5 18.76 -0.98 -15.67
CA GLU A 5 17.41 -0.54 -15.28
C GLU A 5 16.90 -1.29 -14.03
N ILE A 6 17.13 -2.60 -13.95
CA ILE A 6 16.75 -3.41 -12.78
C ILE A 6 17.52 -2.97 -11.53
N LYS A 7 18.81 -2.63 -11.67
CA LYS A 7 19.65 -2.15 -10.57
C LYS A 7 19.15 -0.81 -10.04
N ASP A 8 18.78 0.10 -10.95
CA ASP A 8 18.23 1.41 -10.61
C ASP A 8 16.88 1.29 -9.90
N ILE A 9 15.99 0.42 -10.40
CA ILE A 9 14.70 0.11 -9.75
C ILE A 9 14.92 -0.39 -8.33
N LYS A 10 15.86 -1.33 -8.11
CA LYS A 10 16.17 -1.85 -6.77
C LYS A 10 16.71 -0.76 -5.84
N LYS A 11 17.57 0.12 -6.34
CA LYS A 11 18.10 1.25 -5.58
C LYS A 11 16.97 2.22 -5.17
N LEU A 12 16.09 2.57 -6.10
CA LEU A 12 14.97 3.47 -5.86
C LEU A 12 13.95 2.89 -4.88
N LYS A 13 13.65 1.59 -5.01
CA LYS A 13 12.84 0.86 -4.02
C LYS A 13 13.42 1.07 -2.62
N ARG A 14 14.72 0.84 -2.43
CA ARG A 14 15.36 1.01 -1.12
C ARG A 14 15.19 2.43 -0.57
N TYR A 15 15.42 3.45 -1.38
CA TYR A 15 15.20 4.86 -0.98
C TYR A 15 13.76 5.16 -0.57
N ILE A 16 12.77 4.57 -1.25
CA ILE A 16 11.36 4.75 -0.90
C ILE A 16 11.05 4.14 0.47
N PHE A 17 11.54 2.92 0.75
CA PHE A 17 11.34 2.30 2.07
C PHE A 17 12.05 3.08 3.17
N GLU A 18 13.25 3.58 2.90
CA GLU A 18 13.99 4.43 3.82
C GLU A 18 13.25 5.72 4.22
N ILE A 19 12.36 6.24 3.37
CA ILE A 19 11.50 7.40 3.69
C ILE A 19 10.41 7.00 4.69
N PHE A 20 9.85 5.80 4.56
CA PHE A 20 8.76 5.32 5.42
C PHE A 20 9.26 4.82 6.78
N ASP A 21 10.49 4.31 6.84
CA ASP A 21 11.13 3.82 8.06
C ASP A 21 11.85 4.93 8.86
N CYS A 22 11.65 6.20 8.52
CA CYS A 22 12.23 7.31 9.26
C CYS A 22 11.62 7.47 10.66
N GLU A 23 12.45 7.84 11.63
CA GLU A 23 12.04 8.08 13.03
C GLU A 23 11.22 9.36 13.21
N ASN A 24 11.39 10.33 12.30
CA ASN A 24 10.70 11.60 12.32
C ASN A 24 10.32 12.08 10.91
N ILE A 25 9.33 12.97 10.86
CA ILE A 25 8.76 13.46 9.60
C ILE A 25 9.73 14.35 8.82
N ASP A 26 10.63 15.06 9.49
CA ASP A 26 11.55 15.99 8.84
C ASP A 26 12.69 15.26 8.13
N LEU A 27 13.19 14.16 8.70
CA LEU A 27 14.10 13.22 8.04
C LEU A 27 13.42 12.59 6.82
N ALA A 28 12.15 12.21 6.93
CA ALA A 28 11.39 11.69 5.79
C ALA A 28 11.26 12.73 4.66
N LYS A 29 11.01 14.01 4.99
CA LYS A 29 10.99 15.12 4.00
C LYS A 29 12.36 15.33 3.35
N ASN A 30 13.43 15.28 4.13
CA ASN A 30 14.80 15.41 3.61
C ASN A 30 15.13 14.29 2.62
N LYS A 31 14.84 13.03 2.99
CA LYS A 31 15.02 11.88 2.10
C LYS A 31 14.15 11.96 0.84
N LEU A 32 12.92 12.45 0.96
CA LEU A 32 12.07 12.70 -0.23
C LEU A 32 12.71 13.72 -1.19
N ASN A 33 13.33 14.77 -0.66
CA ASN A 33 14.01 15.77 -1.47
C ASN A 33 15.28 15.23 -2.14
N GLU A 34 16.03 14.36 -1.47
CA GLU A 34 17.14 13.62 -2.08
C GLU A 34 16.66 12.71 -3.21
N LEU A 35 15.57 11.97 -2.98
CA LEU A 35 14.98 11.08 -3.98
C LEU A 35 14.50 11.85 -5.22
N LYS A 36 13.95 13.05 -5.05
CA LYS A 36 13.63 13.96 -6.16
C LYS A 36 14.86 14.36 -6.97
N LYS A 37 15.99 14.64 -6.32
CA LYS A 37 17.24 14.99 -7.02
C LYS A 37 17.72 13.81 -7.88
N ILE A 38 17.70 12.60 -7.31
CA ILE A 38 18.14 11.36 -8.00
C ILE A 38 17.24 11.03 -9.20
N THR A 39 15.93 11.31 -9.08
CA THR A 39 14.95 10.95 -10.11
C THR A 39 14.67 12.05 -11.13
N LYS A 40 15.22 13.26 -10.94
CA LYS A 40 15.07 14.39 -11.87
C LYS A 40 15.54 14.05 -13.28
N ASP A 41 16.61 13.28 -13.38
CA ASP A 41 17.22 12.92 -14.66
C ASP A 41 16.69 11.59 -15.22
N MET A 42 15.75 10.95 -14.52
CA MET A 42 15.16 9.67 -14.90
C MET A 42 13.82 9.85 -15.64
N LYS A 43 13.81 9.59 -16.95
CA LYS A 43 12.58 9.50 -17.76
C LYS A 43 11.92 8.12 -17.68
N ASN A 44 11.79 7.54 -16.48
CA ASN A 44 11.24 6.20 -16.30
C ASN A 44 9.96 6.21 -15.45
N VAL A 45 9.25 5.08 -15.47
CA VAL A 45 8.01 4.84 -14.69
C VAL A 45 8.13 5.25 -13.22
N ILE A 46 9.34 5.24 -12.66
CA ILE A 46 9.57 5.57 -11.25
C ILE A 46 9.46 7.06 -10.97
N SER A 47 9.96 7.94 -11.86
CA SER A 47 9.75 9.38 -11.67
C SER A 47 8.27 9.75 -11.72
N ARG A 48 7.48 9.00 -12.52
CA ARG A 48 6.02 9.11 -12.54
C ARG A 48 5.40 8.65 -11.22
N ILE A 49 5.76 7.49 -10.69
CA ILE A 49 5.30 7.01 -9.37
C ILE A 49 5.63 8.01 -8.26
N LEU A 50 6.83 8.60 -8.28
CA LEU A 50 7.24 9.59 -7.29
C LEU A 50 6.38 10.86 -7.33
N ASN A 51 6.18 11.40 -8.52
CA ASN A 51 5.48 12.67 -8.69
C ASN A 51 3.96 12.53 -8.60
N GLU A 52 3.38 11.45 -9.13
CA GLU A 52 1.93 11.23 -9.19
C GLU A 52 1.38 10.49 -7.97
N PHE A 53 2.19 9.73 -7.24
CA PHE A 53 1.73 8.95 -6.09
C PHE A 53 2.40 9.38 -4.79
N ILE A 54 3.73 9.26 -4.69
CA ILE A 54 4.41 9.50 -3.41
C ILE A 54 4.26 10.94 -2.96
N LYS A 55 4.41 11.92 -3.87
CA LYS A 55 4.29 13.35 -3.54
C LYS A 55 2.89 13.75 -3.05
N PRO A 56 1.79 13.50 -3.77
CA PRO A 56 0.45 13.91 -3.33
C PRO A 56 -0.01 13.17 -2.07
N TYR A 57 0.38 11.89 -1.92
CA TYR A 57 -0.04 11.08 -0.78
C TYR A 57 1.00 11.02 0.35
N PHE A 58 2.07 11.83 0.29
CA PHE A 58 3.19 11.75 1.22
C PHE A 58 2.73 11.80 2.68
N LYS A 59 1.88 12.78 3.03
CA LYS A 59 1.32 12.94 4.38
C LYS A 59 0.61 11.68 4.88
N ASN A 60 -0.13 11.00 4.00
CA ASN A 60 -0.85 9.77 4.36
C ASN A 60 0.12 8.59 4.50
N LEU A 61 1.14 8.53 3.66
CA LEU A 61 2.16 7.48 3.68
C LEU A 61 3.06 7.56 4.92
N THR A 62 3.36 8.78 5.37
CA THR A 62 4.19 9.04 6.56
C THR A 62 3.38 9.29 7.84
N TYR A 63 2.05 9.17 7.78
CA TYR A 63 1.17 9.44 8.94
C TYR A 63 1.53 8.60 10.17
N ALA A 64 2.00 7.37 9.95
CA ALA A 64 2.46 6.48 11.02
C ALA A 64 3.79 6.92 11.66
N ILE A 65 4.59 7.76 10.98
CA ILE A 65 5.80 8.39 11.57
C ILE A 65 5.38 9.41 12.64
N GLU A 66 4.35 10.22 12.34
CA GLU A 66 3.81 11.20 13.30
C GLU A 66 2.99 10.54 14.41
N ASN A 67 2.31 9.43 14.09
CA ASN A 67 1.41 8.74 15.01
C ASN A 67 1.94 7.34 15.34
N ARG A 68 2.81 7.27 16.36
CA ARG A 68 3.45 6.02 16.82
C ARG A 68 2.47 4.91 17.24
N ASN A 69 1.21 5.26 17.50
CA ASN A 69 0.14 4.29 17.79
C ASN A 69 -0.31 3.49 16.56
N ILE A 70 0.13 3.90 15.35
CA ILE A 70 -0.21 3.25 14.09
C ILE A 70 0.98 2.44 13.63
N ALA A 71 0.88 1.12 13.73
CA ALA A 71 1.91 0.24 13.23
C ALA A 71 2.08 0.37 11.70
N PHE A 72 3.33 0.48 11.25
CA PHE A 72 3.71 0.24 9.86
C PHE A 72 3.55 -1.26 9.58
N THR A 73 2.42 -1.64 8.97
CA THR A 73 2.19 -3.02 8.56
C THR A 73 1.92 -3.03 7.06
N SER A 74 2.64 -3.88 6.32
CA SER A 74 2.31 -4.23 4.93
C SER A 74 0.95 -4.93 4.81
N ASN A 75 0.35 -5.30 5.95
CA ASN A 75 -0.75 -6.23 6.04
C ASN A 75 -2.02 -5.61 6.66
N LYS A 76 -2.30 -4.32 6.42
CA LYS A 76 -3.51 -3.67 6.96
C LYS A 76 -4.79 -4.33 6.46
N ILE A 77 -4.82 -4.75 5.20
CA ILE A 77 -5.95 -5.50 4.63
C ILE A 77 -6.07 -6.86 5.31
N GLU A 78 -4.97 -7.61 5.45
CA GLU A 78 -5.01 -8.93 6.07
C GLU A 78 -5.34 -8.85 7.56
N ASN A 79 -4.82 -7.87 8.30
CA ASN A 79 -5.16 -7.66 9.72
C ASN A 79 -6.60 -7.20 9.90
N LEU A 80 -7.11 -6.32 9.05
CA LEU A 80 -8.53 -5.94 9.05
C LEU A 80 -9.40 -7.15 8.71
N PHE A 81 -9.01 -7.92 7.69
CA PHE A 81 -9.69 -9.15 7.29
C PHE A 81 -9.66 -10.22 8.40
N GLN A 82 -8.53 -10.35 9.10
CA GLN A 82 -8.38 -11.25 10.25
C GLN A 82 -9.15 -10.74 11.49
N LYS A 83 -9.25 -9.42 11.72
CA LYS A 83 -9.98 -8.89 12.88
C LYS A 83 -11.50 -8.85 12.67
N VAL A 84 -11.94 -8.51 11.47
CA VAL A 84 -13.36 -8.25 11.16
C VAL A 84 -14.14 -9.54 10.88
N PHE A 85 -13.53 -10.55 10.27
CA PHE A 85 -14.25 -11.77 9.92
C PHE A 85 -14.23 -12.82 11.05
N PRO A 86 -15.38 -13.38 11.44
CA PRO A 86 -15.45 -14.55 12.31
C PRO A 86 -14.63 -15.74 11.76
N LYS A 87 -14.10 -16.58 12.66
CA LYS A 87 -13.27 -17.76 12.29
C LYS A 87 -13.97 -18.67 11.27
N SER A 88 -15.28 -18.84 11.37
CA SER A 88 -16.09 -19.64 10.43
C SER A 88 -16.07 -19.09 9.00
N ILE A 89 -16.17 -17.77 8.85
CA ILE A 89 -16.11 -17.09 7.54
C ILE A 89 -14.72 -17.23 6.92
N LYS A 90 -13.66 -17.07 7.72
CA LYS A 90 -12.28 -17.27 7.24
C LYS A 90 -12.05 -18.68 6.72
N LYS A 91 -12.56 -19.70 7.43
CA LYS A 91 -12.46 -21.11 7.01
C LYS A 91 -13.13 -21.32 5.65
N ARG A 92 -14.29 -20.71 5.42
CA ARG A 92 -15.01 -20.76 4.14
C ARG A 92 -14.26 -20.05 3.01
N MET A 93 -13.62 -18.92 3.31
CA MET A 93 -12.88 -18.13 2.32
C MET A 93 -11.47 -18.65 1.99
N LYS A 94 -11.04 -19.81 2.51
CA LYS A 94 -9.74 -20.40 2.17
C LYS A 94 -9.65 -20.88 0.72
N THR A 95 -10.76 -21.15 0.07
CA THR A 95 -10.82 -21.64 -1.31
C THR A 95 -11.43 -20.59 -2.24
N LYS A 96 -11.03 -20.59 -3.52
CA LYS A 96 -11.58 -19.67 -4.53
C LYS A 96 -13.11 -19.76 -4.61
N TYR A 97 -13.65 -20.98 -4.59
CA TYR A 97 -15.10 -21.24 -4.58
C TYR A 97 -15.80 -20.67 -3.34
N GLY A 98 -15.20 -20.80 -2.16
CA GLY A 98 -15.80 -20.30 -0.93
C GLY A 98 -15.77 -18.78 -0.80
N VAL A 99 -14.80 -18.11 -1.44
CA VAL A 99 -14.79 -16.65 -1.61
C VAL A 99 -15.91 -16.21 -2.56
N LEU A 100 -16.02 -16.85 -3.73
CA LEU A 100 -17.03 -16.53 -4.74
C LEU A 100 -18.45 -16.68 -4.20
N ASN A 101 -18.77 -17.84 -3.61
CA ASN A 101 -20.08 -18.13 -3.01
C ASN A 101 -20.46 -17.09 -1.94
N ARG A 102 -19.50 -16.59 -1.16
CA ARG A 102 -19.78 -15.54 -0.17
C ARG A 102 -20.16 -14.22 -0.83
N PHE A 103 -19.51 -13.85 -1.94
CA PHE A 103 -19.86 -12.64 -2.67
C PHE A 103 -21.24 -12.76 -3.31
N GLU A 104 -21.56 -13.90 -3.91
CA GLU A 104 -22.89 -14.20 -4.47
C GLU A 104 -23.98 -14.09 -3.40
N LEU A 105 -23.83 -14.76 -2.26
CA LEU A 105 -24.79 -14.67 -1.15
C LEU A 105 -24.95 -13.25 -0.60
N LYS A 106 -23.89 -12.44 -0.60
CA LYS A 106 -23.98 -11.03 -0.17
C LYS A 106 -24.66 -10.15 -1.20
N LEU A 107 -24.47 -10.44 -2.48
CA LEU A 107 -25.16 -9.78 -3.57
C LEU A 107 -26.66 -10.12 -3.57
N GLU A 108 -27.01 -11.39 -3.41
CA GLU A 108 -28.39 -11.85 -3.26
C GLU A 108 -29.08 -11.18 -2.06
N TYR A 109 -28.44 -11.20 -0.89
CA TYR A 109 -28.97 -10.52 0.29
C TYR A 109 -29.16 -9.01 0.05
N TRP A 110 -28.24 -8.35 -0.63
CA TRP A 110 -28.38 -6.93 -0.95
C TRP A 110 -29.54 -6.70 -1.93
N ASN A 111 -29.64 -7.52 -2.98
CA ASN A 111 -30.74 -7.47 -3.93
C ASN A 111 -32.07 -7.66 -3.20
N ASP A 112 -32.21 -8.65 -2.33
CA ASP A 112 -33.43 -8.91 -1.56
C ASP A 112 -33.86 -7.72 -0.70
N ASN A 113 -32.90 -7.00 -0.10
CA ASN A 113 -33.18 -5.82 0.74
C ASN A 113 -33.34 -4.51 -0.05
N ASN A 114 -32.98 -4.51 -1.34
CA ASN A 114 -33.06 -3.34 -2.22
C ASN A 114 -33.92 -3.63 -3.46
N LYS A 115 -34.81 -4.63 -3.37
CA LYS A 115 -35.85 -4.86 -4.36
C LYS A 115 -36.77 -3.64 -4.36
N VAL A 116 -36.76 -2.93 -5.50
CA VAL A 116 -37.72 -1.87 -5.84
C VAL A 116 -39.09 -2.51 -6.10
#